data_AF-A0A914PAL8-F1
#
_entry.id   AF-A0A914PAL8-F1
#
_cell.length_a   1.000
_cell.length_b   1.000
_cell.length_c   1.000
_cell.angle_alpha   90.00
_cell.angle_beta   90.00
_cell.angle_gamma   90.00
#
_symmetry.space_group_name_H-M   'P 1'
#
loop_
_entity.id
_entity.type
_entity.pdbx_description
1 polymer ?
#
loop_
_entity_poly.entity_id
_entity_poly.type
_entity_poly.pdbx_seq_one_letter_code
_entity_poly.pdbx_strand_id
1 'polypeptide(L)'
;MSSMSPLIIYHEETGKIKMVMGASGGSKIISAVSRPIVRVLCFNETIKEAVDAPSLHNQFTPDITQFEGGVPLVSLLFFGKK
;
A
#
# COMPACT_ATOMS: atom_id res chain seq x y z
N MET A 1 10.75 -13.64 12.67
CA MET A 1 9.56 -12.74 12.63
C MET A 1 9.10 -12.66 11.19
N SER A 2 7.79 -12.55 10.94
CA SER A 2 7.21 -12.52 9.58
C SER A 2 6.52 -11.19 9.31
N SER A 3 6.62 -10.71 8.06
CA SER A 3 5.91 -9.51 7.58
C SER A 3 4.57 -9.85 6.91
N MET A 4 4.16 -11.13 6.88
CA MET A 4 2.89 -11.54 6.29
C MET A 4 1.71 -10.89 7.03
N SER A 5 0.86 -10.19 6.29
CA SER A 5 -0.30 -9.46 6.84
C SER A 5 -1.54 -9.66 5.97
N PRO A 6 -2.14 -10.86 5.96
CA PRO A 6 -3.43 -11.07 5.31
C PRO A 6 -4.51 -10.24 6.04
N LEU A 7 -5.33 -9.52 5.29
CA LEU A 7 -6.30 -8.56 5.82
C LEU A 7 -7.69 -8.77 5.20
N ILE A 8 -8.72 -8.74 6.04
CA ILE A 8 -10.13 -8.71 5.64
C ILE A 8 -10.74 -7.45 6.22
N ILE A 9 -11.39 -6.67 5.36
CA ILE A 9 -12.08 -5.44 5.72
C ILE A 9 -13.57 -5.68 5.51
N TYR A 10 -14.36 -5.42 6.54
CA TYR A 10 -15.81 -5.58 6.53
C TYR A 10 -16.49 -4.37 7.14
N HIS A 11 -17.75 -4.16 6.78
CA HIS A 11 -18.60 -3.16 7.43
C HIS A 11 -19.07 -3.69 8.79
N GLU A 12 -18.72 -2.99 9.86
CA GLU A 12 -19.02 -3.42 11.24
C GLU A 12 -20.52 -3.64 11.47
N GLU A 13 -21.36 -2.69 11.02
CA GLU A 13 -22.81 -2.75 11.23
C GLU A 13 -23.52 -3.85 10.44
N THR A 14 -23.06 -4.14 9.22
CA THR A 14 -23.74 -5.09 8.31
C THR A 14 -23.08 -6.46 8.25
N GLY A 15 -21.86 -6.59 8.77
CA GLY A 15 -21.01 -7.77 8.63
C GLY A 15 -20.56 -8.06 7.19
N LYS A 16 -20.91 -7.22 6.21
CA LYS A 16 -20.59 -7.47 4.80
C LYS A 16 -19.11 -7.21 4.53
N ILE A 17 -18.47 -8.17 3.88
CA ILE A 17 -17.08 -8.07 3.42
C ILE A 17 -17.00 -6.94 2.38
N LYS A 18 -16.10 -5.99 2.61
CA LYS A 18 -15.78 -4.90 1.69
C LYS A 18 -14.57 -5.24 0.84
N MET A 19 -13.55 -5.88 1.43
CA MET A 19 -12.29 -6.18 0.75
C MET A 19 -11.54 -7.32 1.43
N VAL A 20 -10.81 -8.12 0.65
CA VAL A 20 -9.83 -9.10 1.13
C VAL A 20 -8.51 -8.81 0.43
N MET A 21 -7.43 -8.66 1.20
CA MET A 21 -6.10 -8.28 0.71
C MET A 21 -5.00 -9.17 1.27
N GLY A 22 -3.99 -9.38 0.45
CA GLY A 22 -2.72 -9.99 0.82
C GLY A 22 -1.64 -9.59 -0.18
N ALA A 23 -0.39 -9.75 0.22
CA ALA A 23 0.75 -9.50 -0.66
C ALA A 23 1.89 -10.48 -0.36
N SER A 24 2.79 -10.62 -1.32
CA SER A 24 4.09 -11.28 -1.17
C SER A 24 5.21 -10.22 -1.27
N GLY A 25 6.46 -10.59 -0.95
CA GLY A 25 7.61 -9.68 -1.09
C GLY A 25 8.39 -9.33 0.18
N GLY A 26 8.41 -10.23 1.18
CA GLY A 26 9.26 -10.07 2.37
C GLY A 26 8.89 -8.83 3.20
N SER A 27 9.88 -7.98 3.53
CA SER A 27 9.64 -6.77 4.32
C SER A 27 8.66 -5.78 3.67
N LYS A 28 8.45 -5.89 2.35
CA LYS A 28 7.56 -5.02 1.58
C LYS A 28 6.08 -5.36 1.73
N ILE A 29 5.74 -6.54 2.28
CA ILE A 29 4.35 -7.01 2.37
C ILE A 29 3.46 -5.99 3.07
N ILE A 30 3.94 -5.37 4.16
CA ILE A 30 3.16 -4.41 4.94
C ILE A 30 2.80 -3.18 4.08
N SER A 31 3.76 -2.60 3.35
CA SER A 31 3.51 -1.44 2.48
C SER A 31 2.69 -1.80 1.24
N ALA A 32 2.90 -3.00 0.70
CA ALA A 32 2.16 -3.51 -0.46
C ALA A 32 0.67 -3.74 -0.15
N VAL A 33 0.33 -4.10 1.09
CA VAL A 33 -1.08 -4.25 1.50
C VAL A 33 -1.70 -2.92 1.92
N SER A 34 -0.98 -2.06 2.65
CA SER A 34 -1.55 -0.82 3.17
C SER A 34 -1.89 0.20 2.08
N ARG A 35 -1.08 0.28 1.02
CA ARG A 35 -1.23 1.31 -0.01
C ARG A 35 -2.50 1.15 -0.88
N PRO A 36 -2.83 -0.04 -1.42
CA PRO A 36 -4.10 -0.24 -2.12
C PRO A 36 -5.32 -0.01 -1.22
N ILE A 37 -5.24 -0.38 0.07
CA ILE A 37 -6.32 -0.15 1.04
C ILE A 37 -6.60 1.36 1.18
N VAL A 38 -5.56 2.17 1.36
CA VAL A 38 -5.69 3.64 1.46
C VAL A 38 -6.26 4.22 0.16
N ARG A 39 -5.80 3.74 -1.00
CA ARG A 39 -6.29 4.20 -2.31
C ARG A 39 -7.79 3.95 -2.50
N VAL A 40 -8.26 2.75 -2.17
CA VAL A 40 -9.68 2.41 -2.30
C VAL A 40 -10.52 3.13 -1.23
N LEU A 41 -10.07 3.15 0.02
CA LEU A 41 -10.88 3.70 1.13
C LEU A 41 -10.87 5.23 1.19
N CYS A 42 -9.75 5.88 0.88
CA CYS A 42 -9.59 7.33 1.01
C CYS A 42 -9.68 8.07 -0.32
N PHE A 43 -9.17 7.49 -1.41
CA PHE A 43 -9.19 8.13 -2.74
C PHE A 43 -10.31 7.61 -3.65
N ASN A 44 -11.13 6.68 -3.16
CA ASN A 44 -12.28 6.12 -3.86
C ASN A 44 -11.89 5.53 -5.24
N GLU A 45 -10.66 5.04 -5.37
CA GLU A 45 -10.18 4.32 -6.56
C GLU A 45 -10.80 2.92 -6.62
N THR A 46 -10.93 2.37 -7.82
CA THR A 46 -11.30 0.96 -7.98
C THR A 46 -10.17 0.06 -7.48
N ILE A 47 -10.50 -1.18 -7.11
CA ILE A 47 -9.47 -2.12 -6.63
C ILE A 47 -8.37 -2.37 -7.68
N LYS A 48 -8.74 -2.34 -8.96
CA LYS A 48 -7.78 -2.55 -10.06
C LYS A 48 -6.82 -1.37 -10.16
N GLU A 49 -7.33 -0.15 -10.18
CA GLU A 49 -6.49 1.05 -10.19
C GLU A 49 -5.57 1.11 -8.97
N ALA A 50 -6.10 0.72 -7.80
CA ALA A 50 -5.35 0.74 -6.55
C ALA A 50 -4.18 -0.25 -6.52
N VAL A 51 -4.34 -1.42 -7.16
CA VAL A 51 -3.31 -2.47 -7.27
C VAL A 51 -2.33 -2.18 -8.40
N ASP A 52 -2.81 -1.67 -9.54
CA ASP A 52 -1.99 -1.33 -10.70
C ASP A 52 -1.16 -0.05 -10.47
N ALA A 53 -1.52 0.75 -9.47
CA ALA A 53 -0.78 1.95 -9.12
C ALA A 53 0.64 1.64 -8.60
N PRO A 54 1.64 2.46 -8.95
CA PRO A 54 3.03 2.18 -8.61
C PRO A 54 3.26 2.21 -7.10
N SER A 55 4.01 1.21 -6.63
CA SER A 55 4.29 0.99 -5.21
C SER A 55 5.47 1.82 -4.72
N LEU A 56 5.44 2.15 -3.42
CA LEU A 56 6.50 2.81 -2.70
C LEU A 56 6.65 2.21 -1.30
N HIS A 57 7.88 2.08 -0.85
CA HIS A 57 8.24 1.36 0.36
C HIS A 57 9.44 2.02 1.05
N ASN A 58 9.28 2.27 2.35
CA ASN A 58 10.36 2.66 3.25
C ASN A 58 10.13 1.90 4.56
N GLN A 59 11.21 1.34 5.11
CA GLN A 59 11.19 0.48 6.30
C GLN A 59 12.08 1.02 7.42
N PHE A 60 12.31 2.34 7.44
CA PHE A 60 13.19 3.07 8.34
C PHE A 60 14.69 2.75 8.17
N THR A 61 15.06 1.46 8.24
CA THR A 61 16.42 1.00 7.99
C THR A 61 16.44 -0.02 6.85
N PRO A 62 17.26 0.19 5.79
CA PRO A 62 18.03 1.41 5.48
C PRO A 62 17.11 2.63 5.23
N ASP A 63 17.61 3.85 5.49
CA ASP A 63 16.88 5.12 5.26
C ASP A 63 16.87 5.47 3.77
N ILE A 64 16.20 4.62 3.00
CA ILE A 64 15.97 4.76 1.57
C ILE A 64 14.51 4.49 1.27
N THR A 65 13.94 5.31 0.40
CA THR A 65 12.60 5.08 -0.14
C THR A 65 12.72 4.40 -1.49
N GLN A 66 12.26 3.16 -1.56
CA GLN A 66 12.19 2.39 -2.80
C GLN A 66 10.85 2.64 -3.48
N PHE A 67 10.83 2.79 -4.79
CA PHE A 67 9.61 3.03 -5.56
C PHE A 67 9.69 2.37 -6.94
N GLU A 68 8.53 2.06 -7.50
CA GLU A 68 8.39 1.51 -8.85
C GLU A 68 8.37 2.62 -9.92
N GLY A 69 8.67 2.25 -11.17
CA GLY A 69 8.53 3.16 -12.30
C GLY A 69 7.09 3.66 -12.43
N GLY A 70 6.92 4.95 -12.68
CA GLY A 70 5.59 5.59 -12.82
C GLY A 70 5.10 6.36 -11.61
N VAL A 71 5.84 6.36 -10.48
CA VAL A 71 5.53 7.29 -9.37
C VAL A 71 5.74 8.75 -9.83
N PRO A 72 4.75 9.66 -9.66
CA PRO A 72 4.90 11.05 -10.04
C PRO A 72 6.09 11.73 -9.34
N LEU A 73 6.86 12.54 -10.09
CA LEU A 73 8.01 13.30 -9.55
C LEU A 73 7.62 14.21 -8.37
N VAL A 74 6.40 14.75 -8.38
CA VAL A 74 5.86 15.54 -7.26
C VAL A 74 5.78 14.72 -5.98
N SER A 75 5.42 13.44 -6.06
CA SER A 75 5.38 12.56 -4.88
C SER A 75 6.78 12.26 -4.36
N LEU A 76 7.80 12.22 -5.22
CA LEU A 76 9.20 12.01 -4.82
C LEU A 76 9.81 13.25 -4.15
N LEU A 77 9.40 14.46 -4.55
CA LEU A 77 9.88 15.72 -3.96
C LEU A 77 9.60 15.82 -2.45
N PHE A 78 8.52 15.22 -1.96
CA PHE A 78 8.19 15.20 -0.52
C PHE A 78 9.10 14.27 0.30
N PHE A 79 9.70 13.26 -0.33
CA PHE A 79 10.59 12.31 0.34
C PHE A 79 12.08 12.59 0.10
N GLY A 80 12.41 13.48 -0.84
CA GLY A 80 13.78 13.72 -1.34
C GLY A 80 14.50 14.97 -0.81
N LYS A 81 13.99 15.67 0.20
CA LYS A 81 14.73 16.77 0.86
C LYS A 81 15.21 16.39 2.26
N LYS A 82 16.38 15.75 2.30
CA LYS A 82 17.40 16.00 3.33
C LYS A 82 18.70 16.36 2.63
#